data_AF-A0A1V4YDB1-F1
#
_entry.id   AF-A0A1V4YDB1-F1
#
_cell.length_a   1.000
_cell.length_b   1.000
_cell.length_c   1.000
_cell.angle_alpha   90.00
_cell.angle_beta   90.00
_cell.angle_gamma   90.00
#
_symmetry.space_group_name_H-M   'P 1'
#
loop_
_entity.id
_entity.type
_entity.pdbx_description
1 polymer ?
#
loop_
_entity_poly.entity_id
_entity_poly.type
_entity_poly.pdbx_seq_one_letter_code
_entity_poly.pdbx_strand_id
1 'polypeptide(L)' 'MMITTKLYNRYQTVIPAEIRKKIHVDPDSIIEWSINEKGKVELEFRKRVTEKDLIGLVKEKLPYNSVEIKKRAGKGLKW' A
#
# COMPACT_ATOMS: atom_id res chain seq x y z
N MET A 1 -7.69 -22.66 -1.83
CA MET A 1 -6.63 -22.56 -2.84
C MET A 1 -5.31 -22.89 -2.16
N MET A 2 -4.58 -23.90 -2.64
CA MET A 2 -3.25 -24.25 -2.10
C MET A 2 -2.23 -23.97 -3.19
N ILE A 3 -1.25 -23.12 -2.89
CA ILE A 3 -0.15 -22.78 -3.78
C ILE A 3 1.14 -23.17 -3.07
N THR A 4 2.02 -23.85 -3.79
CA THR A 4 3.29 -24.34 -3.23
C THR A 4 4.44 -23.64 -3.95
N THR A 5 5.41 -23.15 -3.19
CA THR A 5 6.62 -22.54 -3.72
C THR A 5 7.84 -23.22 -3.14
N LYS A 6 8.85 -23.43 -3.98
CA LYS A 6 10.13 -23.97 -3.54
C LYS A 6 10.87 -22.92 -2.69
N LEU A 7 11.44 -23.37 -1.59
CA LEU A 7 12.41 -22.58 -0.82
C LEU A 7 13.77 -22.65 -1.52
N TYR A 8 14.36 -21.50 -1.77
CA TYR A 8 15.69 -21.36 -2.36
C TYR A 8 16.75 -21.18 -1.28
N ASN A 9 18.02 -21.24 -1.69
CA ASN A 9 19.15 -21.00 -0.80
C ASN A 9 18.98 -19.67 -0.04
N ARG A 10 19.48 -19.64 1.20
CA ARG A 10 19.34 -18.50 2.13
C ARG A 10 17.90 -18.22 2.58
N TYR A 11 17.04 -19.25 2.60
CA TYR A 11 15.67 -19.15 3.12
C TYR A 11 14.79 -18.16 2.36
N GLN A 12 15.04 -18.01 1.06
CA GLN A 12 14.29 -17.10 0.21
C GLN A 12 13.17 -17.86 -0.52
N THR A 13 12.00 -17.25 -0.64
CA THR A 13 10.91 -17.77 -1.45
C THR A 13 10.33 -16.68 -2.32
N VAL A 14 9.74 -17.09 -3.45
CA VAL A 14 9.03 -16.18 -4.35
C VAL A 14 7.57 -16.14 -3.95
N ILE A 15 6.97 -14.95 -3.89
CA ILE A 15 5.52 -14.80 -3.70
C ILE A 15 4.84 -15.13 -5.04
N PRO A 16 3.95 -16.15 -5.12
CA PRO A 16 3.24 -16.51 -6.33
C PRO A 16 2.49 -15.33 -6.96
N ALA A 17 2.41 -15.30 -8.30
CA ALA A 17 1.71 -14.24 -9.03
C ALA A 17 0.24 -14.10 -8.63
N GLU A 18 -0.44 -15.21 -8.33
CA GLU A 18 -1.84 -15.23 -7.89
C GLU A 18 -2.03 -14.50 -6.55
N ILE A 19 -1.09 -14.70 -5.62
CA ILE A 19 -1.06 -13.99 -4.34
C ILE A 19 -0.74 -12.51 -4.58
N ARG A 20 0.29 -12.18 -5.36
CA ARG A 20 0.65 -10.78 -5.67
C ARG A 20 -0.52 -9.98 -6.25
N LYS A 21 -1.29 -10.59 -7.17
CA LYS A 21 -2.47 -9.96 -7.78
C LYS A 21 -3.63 -9.79 -6.81
N LYS A 22 -3.84 -10.76 -5.92
CA LYS A 22 -4.98 -10.72 -4.98
C LYS A 22 -4.77 -9.69 -3.86
N ILE A 23 -3.54 -9.56 -3.36
CA ILE A 23 -3.23 -8.70 -2.21
C ILE A 23 -2.53 -7.38 -2.61
N HIS A 24 -2.31 -7.12 -3.91
CA HIS A 24 -1.59 -5.95 -4.42
C HIS A 24 -0.26 -5.68 -3.69
N VAL A 25 0.64 -6.68 -3.73
CA VAL A 25 1.94 -6.58 -3.07
C VAL A 25 2.89 -5.71 -3.89
N ASP A 26 3.23 -4.53 -3.37
CA ASP A 26 4.27 -3.65 -3.92
C ASP A 26 5.67 -4.15 -3.51
N PRO A 27 6.73 -3.88 -4.32
CA PRO A 27 8.12 -4.22 -3.96
C PRO A 27 8.61 -3.62 -2.63
N ASP A 28 8.04 -2.49 -2.21
CA ASP A 28 8.36 -1.81 -0.94
C ASP A 28 7.53 -2.31 0.25
N SER A 29 6.69 -3.33 0.04
CA SER A 29 5.85 -3.89 1.10
C SER A 29 6.71 -4.71 2.07
N ILE A 30 6.39 -4.58 3.35
CA ILE A 30 7.01 -5.36 4.42
C ILE A 30 6.14 -6.60 4.66
N ILE A 31 6.77 -7.72 4.92
CA ILE A 31 6.10 -8.98 5.28
C ILE A 31 6.29 -9.20 6.78
N GLU A 32 5.20 -9.17 7.53
CA GLU A 32 5.16 -9.51 8.95
C GLU A 32 4.83 -11.00 9.09
N TRP A 33 5.57 -11.69 9.96
CA TRP A 33 5.44 -13.13 10.20
C TRP A 33 4.94 -13.33 11.63
N SER A 34 3.82 -14.04 11.79
CA SER A 34 3.29 -14.42 13.09
C SER A 34 3.04 -15.93 13.14
N ILE A 35 3.02 -16.48 14.35
CA ILE A 35 2.67 -17.88 14.61
C ILE A 35 1.39 -17.85 15.43
N ASN A 36 0.32 -18.44 14.89
CA ASN A 36 -0.94 -18.53 15.63
C ASN A 36 -0.90 -19.63 16.70
N GLU A 37 -1.89 -19.67 17.57
CA GLU A 37 -1.99 -20.64 18.67
C GLU A 37 -2.00 -22.11 18.20
N LYS A 38 -2.31 -22.35 16.92
CA LYS A 38 -2.31 -23.68 16.29
C LYS A 38 -0.96 -24.03 15.66
N GLY A 39 0.07 -23.22 15.88
CA GLY A 39 1.41 -23.40 15.34
C GLY A 39 1.53 -23.17 13.83
N LYS A 40 0.53 -22.51 13.21
CA LYS A 40 0.59 -22.16 11.79
C LYS A 40 1.23 -20.79 11.62
N VAL A 41 2.08 -20.69 10.59
CA VAL A 41 2.67 -19.43 10.18
C VAL A 41 1.64 -18.62 9.40
N GLU A 42 1.42 -17.39 9.84
CA GLU A 42 0.58 -16.40 9.18
C GLU A 42 1.49 -15.28 8.65
N LEU A 43 1.18 -14.82 7.43
CA LEU A 43 1.92 -13.79 6.73
C LEU A 43 0.99 -12.61 6.48
N GLU A 44 1.38 -11.45 7.02
CA GLU A 44 0.68 -10.19 6.75
C GLU A 44 1.54 -9.29 5.87
N PHE A 45 0.94 -8.80 4.79
CA PHE A 45 1.59 -7.86 3.89
C PHE A 45 1.19 -6.45 4.30
N ARG A 46 2.15 -5.67 4.79
CA ARG A 46 1.94 -4.29 5.20
C ARG A 46 2.61 -3.35 4.22
N LYS A 47 1.82 -2.42 3.65
CA LYS A 47 2.37 -1.31 2.89
C LYS A 47 3.12 -0.38 3.84
N ARG A 48 4.36 -0.03 3.50
CA ARG A 48 5.09 1.01 4.22
C ARG A 48 4.40 2.35 3.92
N VAL A 49 3.51 2.79 4.82
CA VAL A 49 2.89 4.10 4.70
C VAL A 49 3.98 5.14 4.93
N THR A 50 4.44 5.76 3.86
CA THR A 50 5.41 6.85 3.95
C THR A 50 4.65 8.13 4.28
N GLU A 51 5.23 9.08 5.03
CA GLU A 51 4.58 10.37 5.34
C GLU A 51 4.04 11.09 4.07
N LYS A 52 4.68 10.85 2.92
CA LYS A 52 4.23 11.31 1.60
C LYS A 52 2.87 10.73 1.15
N ASP A 53 2.58 9.46 1.45
CA ASP A 53 1.29 8.84 1.16
C ASP A 53 0.18 9.40 2.06
N LEU A 54 0.49 9.69 3.33
CA LEU A 54 -0.43 10.36 4.25
C LEU A 54 -0.78 11.78 3.77
N ILE A 55 0.23 12.54 3.31
CA ILE A 55 0.00 13.86 2.72
C ILE A 55 -0.86 13.75 1.46
N GLY A 56 -0.60 12.76 0.58
CA GLY A 56 -1.40 12.50 -0.62
C GLY A 56 -2.88 12.25 -0.33
N LEU A 57 -3.18 11.40 0.67
CA LEU A 57 -4.55 11.11 1.12
C LEU A 57 -5.26 12.34 1.73
N VAL A 58 -4.55 13.16 2.51
CA VAL A 58 -5.09 14.42 3.05
C VAL A 58 -5.38 15.42 1.92
N LYS A 59 -4.51 15.46 0.91
CA LYS A 59 -4.69 16.29 -0.28
C LYS A 59 -5.87 15.85 -1.16
N GLU A 60 -6.09 14.54 -1.32
CA GLU A 60 -7.24 14.00 -2.07
C GLU A 60 -8.58 14.22 -1.36
N LYS A 61 -8.60 14.20 -0.01
CA LYS A 61 -9.83 14.41 0.76
C LYS A 61 -10.25 15.86 0.88
N LEU A 62 -9.36 16.79 0.58
CA LEU A 62 -9.68 18.21 0.51
C LEU A 62 -10.04 18.54 -0.95
N PRO A 63 -11.29 18.87 -1.27
CA PRO A 63 -11.71 19.22 -2.62
C PRO A 63 -11.22 20.63 -2.98
N TYR A 64 -9.93 20.92 -2.85
CA TYR A 64 -9.36 22.11 -3.45
C TYR A 64 -9.01 21.77 -4.89
N ASN A 65 -9.99 21.97 -5.77
CA ASN A 65 -9.71 22.03 -7.19
C ASN A 65 -8.79 23.26 -7.42
N SER A 66 -7.47 23.04 -7.45
CA SER A 66 -6.46 24.10 -7.49
C SER A 66 -6.66 25.06 -8.69
N VAL A 67 -7.30 24.55 -9.75
CA VAL A 67 -7.69 25.32 -10.94
C VAL A 67 -8.82 26.31 -10.63
N GLU A 68 -9.80 25.94 -9.80
CA GLU A 68 -10.89 26.82 -9.40
C GLU A 68 -10.41 27.93 -8.46
N ILE A 69 -9.50 27.63 -7.54
CA ILE A 69 -8.91 28.62 -6.63
C ILE A 69 -8.12 29.67 -7.43
N LYS A 70 -7.32 29.24 -8.42
CA LYS A 70 -6.60 30.18 -9.32
C LYS A 70 -7.56 31.02 -10.16
N LYS A 71 -8.68 30.44 -10.65
CA LYS A 71 -9.73 31.18 -11.36
C LYS A 71 -10.43 32.22 -10.48
N ARG A 72 -10.68 31.92 -9.20
CA ARG A 72 -11.32 32.85 -8.25
C ARG A 72 -10.36 33.98 -7.83
N ALA A 73 -9.09 33.66 -7.59
CA ALA A 73 -8.05 34.65 -7.27
C ALA A 73 -7.83 35.65 -8.42
N GLY A 74 -7.82 35.19 -9.67
CA GLY A 74 -7.72 36.06 -10.85
C GLY A 74 -8.95 36.95 -11.08
N LYS A 75 -10.09 36.66 -10.43
CA LYS A 75 -11.33 37.44 -10.52
C LYS A 75 -11.60 38.35 -9.31
N GLY A 76 -10.67 38.43 -8.35
CA GLY A 76 -10.76 39.37 -7.22
C GLY A 76 -11.85 39.06 -6.18
N LEU A 77 -12.49 37.89 -6.22
CA LEU A 77 -13.48 37.48 -5.21
C LEU A 77 -12.77 36.89 -3.99
N LYS A 78 -12.88 37.57 -2.84
CA LYS A 78 -12.45 37.05 -1.53
C LYS A 78 -13.52 36.10 -0.96
N TRP A 79 -13.00 35.01 -0.39
CA TRP A 79 -13.59 33.94 0.45
C TRP A 79 -15.10 33.90 0.61
#